data_AF-A0A7W1LL02-F1
#
_entry.id   AF-A0A7W1LL02-F1
#
_cell.length_a   1.000
_cell.length_b   1.000
_cell.length_c   1.000
_cell.angle_alpha   90.00
_cell.angle_beta   90.00
_cell.angle_gamma   90.00
#
_symmetry.space_group_name_H-M   'P 1'
#
loop_
_entity.id
_entity.type
_entity.pdbx_description
1 polymer ?
#
loop_
_entity_poly.entity_id
_entity_poly.type
_entity_poly.pdbx_seq_one_letter_code
_entity_poly.pdbx_strand_id
1 'polypeptide(L)'
;MSTSSTSGTTSTSGNPDGTVDTDDAERRTSRHRVDDPDLTDAPQQSSWRTVDIVVTAVIGVAFGVVFWAWNLLWSATGPAFAAFPPAQAFMYGVWLLPAVLAPMIVRKPGAAVFAETLAALVSTLFGSPFGVAIILYGLAQGAAAEFGFALFRYRRFSWSSA
;
A
#
# COMPACT_ATOMS: atom_id res chain seq x y z
N MET A 1 29.19 58.44 -52.63
CA MET A 1 27.89 58.39 -51.94
C MET A 1 26.85 58.08 -53.00
N SER A 2 26.34 56.84 -53.01
CA SER A 2 25.14 56.32 -53.70
C SER A 2 25.06 56.39 -55.24
N THR A 3 24.60 55.41 -56.00
CA THR A 3 24.17 54.01 -55.78
C THR A 3 24.06 53.36 -57.16
N SER A 4 24.24 52.06 -57.18
CA SER A 4 24.41 51.16 -58.31
C SER A 4 23.11 50.55 -58.86
N SER A 5 23.20 50.17 -60.15
CA SER A 5 22.77 48.89 -60.76
C SER A 5 21.30 48.61 -61.11
N THR A 6 21.14 48.48 -62.42
CA THR A 6 20.30 47.60 -63.23
C THR A 6 20.20 46.14 -62.73
N SER A 7 19.07 45.50 -63.07
CA SER A 7 18.89 44.12 -63.56
C SER A 7 18.09 43.16 -62.67
N GLY A 8 17.16 42.42 -63.30
CA GLY A 8 16.85 41.05 -62.87
C GLY A 8 15.37 40.72 -62.71
N THR A 9 14.68 40.47 -63.82
CA THR A 9 13.48 39.64 -63.85
C THR A 9 13.80 38.21 -63.42
N THR A 10 13.14 37.70 -62.38
CA THR A 10 13.10 36.26 -62.07
C THR A 10 11.65 35.80 -62.14
N SER A 11 11.37 35.08 -63.23
CA SER A 11 10.16 34.32 -63.47
C SER A 11 10.20 33.05 -62.62
N THR A 12 9.19 32.83 -61.79
CA THR A 12 8.93 31.51 -61.19
C THR A 12 7.57 31.05 -61.68
N SER A 13 7.63 30.30 -62.79
CA SER A 13 6.74 29.21 -63.20
C SER A 13 5.54 28.96 -62.29
N GLY A 14 4.38 29.54 -62.64
CA GLY A 14 3.08 29.16 -62.08
C GLY A 14 2.65 27.79 -62.61
N ASN A 15 2.28 26.91 -61.70
CA ASN A 15 1.60 25.65 -61.97
C ASN A 15 0.34 25.92 -62.83
N PRO A 16 0.20 25.35 -64.05
CA PRO A 16 -0.85 25.74 -64.99
C PRO A 16 -2.26 25.26 -64.62
N ASP A 17 -2.43 24.44 -63.58
CA ASP A 17 -3.69 23.71 -63.38
C ASP A 17 -4.61 24.25 -62.28
N GLY A 18 -4.22 25.30 -61.56
CA GLY A 18 -5.12 26.01 -60.62
C GLY A 18 -5.72 25.18 -59.46
N THR A 19 -5.45 23.88 -59.39
CA THR A 19 -5.84 23.02 -58.28
C THR A 19 -4.88 23.31 -57.14
N VAL A 20 -5.37 24.06 -56.15
CA VAL A 20 -4.77 24.08 -54.82
C VAL A 20 -4.69 22.63 -54.37
N ASP A 21 -3.47 22.13 -54.20
CA ASP A 21 -3.23 20.78 -53.69
C ASP A 21 -3.78 20.72 -52.25
N THR A 22 -5.03 20.27 -52.12
CA THR A 22 -5.72 20.13 -50.84
C THR A 22 -5.22 18.94 -50.04
N ASP A 23 -4.43 18.05 -50.64
CA ASP A 23 -3.93 16.84 -49.99
C ASP A 23 -2.80 17.15 -49.01
N ASP A 24 -2.04 18.23 -49.25
CA ASP A 24 -0.99 18.71 -48.35
C ASP A 24 -1.53 19.28 -47.02
N ALA A 25 -2.76 19.80 -47.04
CA ALA A 25 -3.45 20.27 -45.84
C ALA A 25 -3.92 19.10 -44.96
N GLU A 26 -4.42 18.02 -45.57
CA GLU A 26 -4.89 16.83 -44.84
C GLU A 26 -3.74 16.00 -44.24
N ARG A 27 -2.58 15.94 -44.92
CA ARG A 27 -1.38 15.25 -44.40
C ARG A 27 -0.75 15.92 -43.18
N ARG A 28 -0.99 17.22 -42.97
CA ARG A 28 -0.50 17.94 -41.77
C ARG A 28 -1.38 17.73 -40.55
N THR A 29 -2.65 17.42 -40.72
CA THR A 29 -3.56 17.10 -39.61
C THR A 29 -3.44 15.65 -39.12
N SER A 30 -2.84 14.75 -39.90
CA SER A 30 -2.63 13.35 -39.50
C SER A 30 -1.36 13.13 -38.65
N ARG A 31 -0.63 14.18 -38.28
CA ARG A 31 0.57 14.14 -37.41
C ARG A 31 0.37 14.95 -36.14
N HIS A 32 -0.68 14.62 -35.40
CA HIS A 32 -0.61 14.69 -33.95
C HIS A 32 -1.26 13.43 -33.40
N ARG A 33 -0.60 12.29 -33.64
CA ARG A 33 -0.74 11.16 -32.74
C ARG A 33 -0.20 11.68 -31.40
N VAL A 34 -1.11 12.12 -30.55
CA VAL A 34 -0.87 12.22 -29.12
C VAL A 34 -0.37 10.84 -28.75
N ASP A 35 0.93 10.74 -28.48
CA ASP A 35 1.43 9.64 -27.68
C ASP A 35 0.73 9.82 -26.34
N ASP A 36 -0.45 9.22 -26.19
CA ASP A 36 -1.06 9.05 -24.89
C ASP A 36 0.04 8.36 -24.07
N PRO A 37 0.62 9.02 -23.05
CA PRO A 37 1.54 8.32 -22.17
C PRO A 37 0.72 7.18 -21.63
N ASP A 38 1.12 5.96 -22.00
CA ASP A 38 0.55 4.70 -21.57
C ASP A 38 0.13 4.81 -20.10
N LEU A 39 -1.13 5.18 -19.85
CA LEU A 39 -1.68 5.38 -18.50
C LEU A 39 -1.89 4.02 -17.82
N THR A 40 -1.45 2.94 -18.45
CA THR A 40 -1.69 1.56 -18.08
C THR A 40 -0.55 0.90 -17.31
N ASP A 41 0.57 1.60 -17.04
CA ASP A 41 1.68 1.06 -16.25
C ASP A 41 2.09 1.99 -15.10
N ALA A 42 1.13 2.44 -14.28
CA ALA A 42 1.49 2.84 -12.92
C ALA A 42 1.95 1.57 -12.17
N PRO A 43 3.24 1.42 -11.79
CA PRO A 43 3.67 0.22 -11.09
C PRO A 43 2.81 0.08 -9.85
N GLN A 44 2.16 -1.08 -9.71
CA GLN A 44 1.34 -1.45 -8.56
C GLN A 44 2.29 -1.65 -7.36
N GLN A 45 2.85 -0.55 -6.82
CA GLN A 45 3.97 -0.65 -5.90
C GLN A 45 3.52 -1.27 -4.58
N SER A 46 4.07 -2.44 -4.28
CA SER A 46 4.04 -3.08 -2.96
C SER A 46 4.85 -2.30 -1.92
N SER A 47 5.46 -1.17 -2.28
CA SER A 47 6.23 -0.30 -1.40
C SER A 47 5.36 0.28 -0.28
N TRP A 48 5.89 0.29 0.94
CA TRP A 48 5.23 0.91 2.08
C TRP A 48 5.25 2.42 1.92
N ARG A 49 4.09 3.06 1.97
CA ARG A 49 4.02 4.52 2.06
C ARG A 49 4.20 4.93 3.51
N THR A 50 4.68 6.15 3.76
CA THR A 50 4.77 6.70 5.11
C THR A 50 3.42 6.63 5.84
N VAL A 51 2.34 6.93 5.12
CA VAL A 51 0.97 6.83 5.66
C VAL A 51 0.64 5.41 6.09
N ASP A 52 1.04 4.39 5.33
CA ASP A 52 0.79 2.98 5.66
C ASP A 52 1.47 2.59 6.97
N ILE A 53 2.73 3.01 7.14
CA ILE A 53 3.50 2.77 8.38
C ILE A 53 2.82 3.46 9.57
N VAL A 54 2.46 4.74 9.41
CA VAL A 54 1.81 5.52 10.48
C VAL A 54 0.47 4.92 10.86
N VAL A 55 -0.37 4.55 9.89
CA VAL A 55 -1.67 3.92 10.14
C VAL A 55 -1.49 2.59 10.88
N THR A 56 -0.56 1.74 10.43
CA THR A 56 -0.29 0.46 11.11
C THR A 56 0.23 0.67 12.53
N ALA A 57 1.07 1.68 12.75
CA ALA A 57 1.59 2.02 14.06
C ALA A 57 0.48 2.51 15.01
N VAL A 58 -0.40 3.39 14.53
CA VAL A 58 -1.55 3.88 15.32
C VAL A 58 -2.48 2.73 15.71
N ILE A 59 -2.75 1.81 14.78
CA ILE A 59 -3.52 0.59 15.07
C ILE A 59 -2.81 -0.22 16.16
N GLY A 60 -1.52 -0.52 16.00
CA GLY A 60 -0.74 -1.27 16.99
C GLY A 60 -0.77 -0.62 18.38
N VAL A 61 -0.58 0.69 18.46
CA VAL A 61 -0.60 1.43 19.74
C VAL A 61 -1.99 1.40 20.38
N ALA A 62 -3.05 1.64 19.61
CA ALA A 62 -4.43 1.60 20.11
C ALA A 62 -4.78 0.20 20.67
N PHE A 63 -4.44 -0.86 19.92
CA PHE A 63 -4.62 -2.23 20.39
C PHE A 63 -3.69 -2.60 21.53
N GLY A 64 -2.53 -1.96 21.68
CA GLY A 64 -1.63 -2.18 22.81
C GLY A 64 -2.24 -1.77 24.16
N VAL A 65 -2.99 -0.66 24.18
CA VAL A 65 -3.76 -0.27 25.37
C VAL A 65 -4.88 -1.26 25.65
N VAL A 66 -5.56 -1.75 24.61
CA VAL A 66 -6.59 -2.80 24.73
C VAL A 66 -5.97 -4.09 25.26
N PHE A 67 -4.80 -4.51 24.76
CA PHE A 67 -4.09 -5.70 25.22
C PHE A 67 -3.69 -5.58 26.68
N TRP A 68 -3.24 -4.41 27.11
CA TRP A 68 -2.96 -4.18 28.53
C TRP A 68 -4.20 -4.41 29.39
N ALA A 69 -5.31 -3.74 29.09
CA ALA A 69 -6.56 -3.91 29.85
C ALA A 69 -7.07 -5.36 29.78
N TRP A 70 -6.93 -6.00 28.62
CA TRP A 70 -7.35 -7.38 28.38
C TRP A 70 -6.49 -8.39 29.15
N ASN A 71 -5.18 -8.16 29.26
CA ASN A 71 -4.29 -9.00 30.05
C ASN A 71 -4.67 -8.96 31.54
N LEU A 72 -5.03 -7.78 32.06
CA LEU A 72 -5.55 -7.65 33.44
C LEU A 72 -6.86 -8.43 33.60
N LEU A 73 -7.78 -8.29 32.64
CA LEU A 73 -9.06 -9.02 32.67
C LEU A 73 -8.86 -10.54 32.61
N TRP A 74 -7.95 -11.02 31.76
CA TRP A 74 -7.60 -12.44 31.67
C TRP A 74 -7.08 -12.98 33.01
N SER A 75 -6.13 -12.28 33.64
CA SER A 75 -5.61 -12.67 34.95
C SER A 75 -6.68 -12.64 36.05
N ALA A 76 -7.58 -11.66 36.01
CA ALA A 76 -8.67 -11.53 37.01
C ALA A 76 -9.77 -12.59 36.84
N THR A 77 -10.05 -13.00 35.60
CA THR A 77 -11.12 -13.96 35.27
C THR A 77 -10.68 -15.42 35.35
N GLY A 78 -9.38 -15.71 35.38
CA GLY A 78 -8.84 -17.07 35.50
C GLY A 78 -9.48 -17.92 36.62
N PRO A 79 -9.60 -17.41 37.87
CA PRO A 79 -10.29 -18.13 38.94
C PRO A 79 -11.78 -18.39 38.68
N ALA A 80 -12.46 -17.48 37.97
CA ALA A 80 -13.87 -17.61 37.64
C ALA A 80 -14.13 -18.74 36.61
N PHE A 81 -13.17 -18.98 35.72
CA PHE A 81 -13.22 -20.06 34.73
C PHE A 81 -12.58 -21.37 35.19
N ALA A 82 -12.14 -21.47 36.45
CA ALA A 82 -11.51 -22.68 36.98
C ALA A 82 -12.43 -23.93 36.93
N ALA A 83 -13.75 -23.74 37.02
CA ALA A 83 -14.73 -24.83 36.92
C ALA A 83 -14.91 -25.35 35.49
N PHE A 84 -14.65 -24.52 34.48
CA PHE A 84 -14.69 -24.92 33.07
C PHE A 84 -13.61 -24.18 32.26
N PRO A 85 -12.35 -24.64 32.35
CA PRO A 85 -11.21 -23.99 31.71
C PRO A 85 -11.37 -23.71 30.20
N PRO A 86 -12.06 -24.57 29.40
CA PRO A 86 -12.25 -24.29 27.98
C PRO A 86 -13.08 -23.03 27.69
N ALA A 87 -13.93 -22.55 28.60
CA ALA A 87 -14.69 -21.31 28.36
C ALA A 87 -13.79 -20.07 28.30
N GLN A 88 -12.63 -20.10 28.95
CA GLN A 88 -11.69 -18.97 28.87
C GLN A 88 -11.08 -18.84 27.46
N ALA A 89 -11.06 -19.91 26.66
CA ALA A 89 -10.54 -19.87 25.29
C ALA A 89 -11.32 -18.92 24.37
N PHE A 90 -12.57 -18.58 24.66
CA PHE A 90 -13.31 -17.56 23.90
C PHE A 90 -12.66 -16.17 24.00
N MET A 91 -12.01 -15.87 25.12
CA MET A 91 -11.33 -14.60 25.34
C MET A 91 -10.05 -14.48 24.50
N TYR A 92 -9.52 -15.60 23.99
CA TYR A 92 -8.30 -15.60 23.18
C TYR A 92 -8.45 -14.83 21.86
N GLY A 93 -9.68 -14.76 21.32
CA GLY A 93 -9.94 -14.12 20.04
C GLY A 93 -9.59 -12.64 19.98
N VAL A 94 -9.61 -11.93 21.13
CA VAL A 94 -9.30 -10.50 21.18
C VAL A 94 -7.84 -10.22 20.83
N TRP A 95 -6.91 -11.10 21.22
CA TRP A 95 -5.51 -10.95 20.82
C TRP A 95 -5.31 -11.14 19.31
N LEU A 96 -6.21 -11.81 18.60
CA LEU A 96 -6.07 -12.00 17.14
C LEU A 96 -6.55 -10.80 16.32
N LEU A 97 -7.24 -9.84 16.94
CA LEU A 97 -7.83 -8.70 16.22
C LEU A 97 -6.81 -7.78 15.51
N PRO A 98 -5.67 -7.37 16.11
CA PRO A 98 -4.73 -6.49 15.45
C PRO A 98 -4.08 -7.19 14.26
N ALA A 99 -3.69 -8.45 14.44
CA ALA A 99 -3.16 -9.32 13.40
C ALA A 99 -4.08 -9.52 12.20
N VAL A 100 -5.40 -9.37 12.36
CA VAL A 100 -6.38 -9.44 11.26
C VAL A 100 -6.70 -8.05 10.69
N LEU A 101 -6.93 -7.07 11.56
CA LEU A 101 -7.40 -5.75 11.16
C LEU A 101 -6.33 -4.96 10.40
N ALA A 102 -5.07 -4.98 10.87
CA ALA A 102 -3.98 -4.25 10.25
C ALA A 102 -3.71 -4.65 8.79
N PRO A 103 -3.55 -5.94 8.44
CA PRO A 103 -3.38 -6.35 7.05
C PRO A 103 -4.64 -6.15 6.21
N MET A 104 -5.84 -6.12 6.79
CA MET A 104 -7.07 -5.80 6.04
C MET A 104 -7.15 -4.33 5.62
N ILE A 105 -6.67 -3.42 6.49
CA ILE A 105 -6.65 -1.98 6.24
C ILE A 105 -5.49 -1.62 5.31
N VAL A 106 -4.27 -2.01 5.66
CA VAL A 106 -3.05 -1.55 4.98
C VAL A 106 -2.71 -2.42 3.76
N ARG A 107 -3.11 -3.70 3.77
CA ARG A 107 -2.94 -4.64 2.64
C ARG A 107 -1.49 -4.74 2.14
N LYS A 108 -0.52 -4.61 3.04
CA LYS A 108 0.92 -4.73 2.77
C LYS A 108 1.52 -5.92 3.51
N PRO A 109 2.44 -6.67 2.88
CA PRO A 109 3.13 -7.76 3.56
C PRO A 109 3.90 -7.24 4.77
N GLY A 110 3.75 -7.92 5.90
CA GLY A 110 4.33 -7.58 7.20
C GLY A 110 3.43 -6.72 8.09
N ALA A 111 2.25 -6.30 7.63
CA ALA A 111 1.34 -5.47 8.43
C ALA A 111 0.78 -6.19 9.66
N ALA A 112 0.55 -7.51 9.59
CA ALA A 112 0.06 -8.28 10.74
C ALA A 112 1.14 -8.37 11.82
N VAL A 113 2.36 -8.74 11.43
CA VAL A 113 3.51 -8.83 12.35
C VAL A 113 3.78 -7.50 13.02
N PHE A 114 3.80 -6.41 12.24
CA PHE A 114 4.13 -5.08 12.75
C PHE A 114 3.10 -4.58 13.76
N ALA A 115 1.80 -4.66 13.44
CA ALA A 115 0.74 -4.22 14.35
C ALA A 115 0.69 -5.05 15.63
N GLU A 116 0.81 -6.38 15.52
CA GLU A 116 0.75 -7.29 16.66
C GLU A 116 1.96 -7.11 17.59
N THR A 117 3.16 -6.96 17.02
CA THR A 117 4.38 -6.73 17.79
C THR A 117 4.33 -5.39 18.52
N LEU A 118 3.83 -4.33 17.86
CA LEU A 118 3.63 -3.04 18.51
C LEU A 118 2.57 -3.09 19.61
N ALA A 119 1.46 -3.79 19.39
CA ALA A 119 0.42 -3.97 20.40
C ALA A 119 0.99 -4.70 21.63
N ALA A 120 1.72 -5.79 21.41
CA ALA A 120 2.40 -6.54 22.46
C ALA A 120 3.43 -5.68 23.22
N LEU A 121 4.25 -4.91 22.51
CA LEU A 121 5.24 -4.01 23.10
C LEU A 121 4.59 -2.95 23.99
N VAL A 122 3.59 -2.24 23.47
CA VAL A 122 2.87 -1.20 24.21
C VAL A 122 2.18 -1.79 25.43
N SER A 123 1.57 -2.97 25.30
CA SER A 123 0.96 -3.66 26.44
C SER A 123 1.96 -4.02 27.54
N THR A 124 3.14 -4.53 27.16
CA THR A 124 4.23 -4.82 28.11
C THR A 124 4.71 -3.55 28.79
N LEU A 125 4.86 -2.43 28.06
CA LEU A 125 5.27 -1.14 28.62
C LEU A 125 4.30 -0.60 29.66
N PHE A 126 3.01 -0.87 29.52
CA PHE A 126 1.98 -0.48 30.49
C PHE A 126 1.95 -1.39 31.74
N GLY A 127 2.86 -2.37 31.84
CA GLY A 127 2.99 -3.23 33.02
C GLY A 127 2.07 -4.45 32.95
N SER A 128 2.16 -5.22 31.87
CA SER A 128 1.39 -6.46 31.77
C SER A 128 1.87 -7.55 32.74
N PRO A 129 0.96 -8.33 33.36
CA PRO A 129 1.30 -9.40 34.32
C PRO A 129 2.29 -10.45 33.79
N PHE A 130 2.30 -10.65 32.47
CA PHE A 130 3.14 -11.65 31.80
C PHE A 130 4.48 -11.08 31.31
N GLY A 131 4.73 -9.78 31.54
CA GLY A 131 6.00 -9.13 31.23
C GLY A 131 6.40 -9.19 29.75
N VAL A 132 7.69 -9.42 29.51
CA VAL A 132 8.32 -9.42 28.16
C VAL A 132 7.89 -10.62 27.31
N ALA A 133 7.39 -11.70 27.92
CA ALA A 133 6.94 -12.88 27.20
C ALA A 133 5.82 -12.57 26.18
N ILE A 134 4.98 -11.56 26.45
CA ILE A 134 3.94 -11.09 25.53
C ILE A 134 4.51 -10.62 24.20
N ILE A 135 5.71 -10.03 24.18
CA ILE A 135 6.35 -9.59 22.94
C ILE A 135 6.69 -10.80 22.07
N LEU A 136 7.20 -11.88 22.68
CA LEU A 136 7.49 -13.12 21.95
C LEU A 136 6.21 -13.77 21.43
N TYR A 137 5.15 -13.79 22.24
CA TYR A 137 3.85 -14.32 21.81
C TYR A 137 3.23 -13.48 20.69
N GLY A 138 3.24 -12.15 20.80
CA GLY A 138 2.74 -11.25 19.77
C GLY A 138 3.52 -11.36 18.47
N LEU A 139 4.84 -11.52 18.55
CA LEU A 139 5.67 -11.74 17.36
C LEU A 139 5.34 -13.08 16.69
N ALA A 140 5.27 -14.17 17.45
CA ALA A 140 4.95 -15.50 16.93
C ALA A 140 3.53 -15.56 16.35
N GLN A 141 2.56 -14.93 17.02
CA GLN A 141 1.17 -14.85 16.60
C GLN A 141 1.00 -13.98 15.36
N GLY A 142 1.65 -12.82 15.32
CA GLY A 142 1.68 -11.94 14.15
C GLY A 142 2.31 -12.65 12.95
N ALA A 143 3.38 -13.41 13.15
CA ALA A 143 4.02 -14.20 12.10
C ALA A 143 3.10 -15.33 11.59
N ALA A 144 2.40 -16.04 12.48
CA ALA A 144 1.42 -17.05 12.10
C ALA A 144 0.25 -16.45 11.30
N ALA A 145 -0.26 -15.30 11.74
CA ALA A 145 -1.32 -14.59 11.03
C ALA A 145 -0.85 -14.11 9.66
N GLU A 146 0.36 -13.53 9.57
CA GLU A 146 0.97 -13.11 8.31
C GLU A 146 1.15 -14.29 7.35
N PHE A 147 1.56 -15.46 7.84
CA PHE A 147 1.65 -16.67 7.03
C PHE A 147 0.27 -17.10 6.50
N GLY A 148 -0.78 -17.04 7.32
CA GLY A 148 -2.16 -17.25 6.87
C GLY A 148 -2.58 -16.25 5.79
N PHE A 149 -2.35 -14.96 6.01
CA PHE A 149 -2.62 -13.93 5.01
C PHE A 149 -1.79 -14.12 3.75
N ALA A 150 -0.54 -14.56 3.86
CA ALA A 150 0.35 -14.87 2.74
C ALA A 150 -0.23 -15.99 1.86
N LEU A 151 -0.71 -17.06 2.49
CA LEU A 151 -1.31 -18.21 1.81
C LEU A 151 -2.67 -17.90 1.17
N PHE A 152 -3.55 -17.17 1.87
CA PHE A 152 -4.95 -17.00 1.44
C PHE A 152 -5.26 -15.68 0.73
N ARG A 153 -4.59 -14.58 1.10
CA ARG A 153 -4.99 -13.21 0.69
C ARG A 153 -3.92 -12.50 -0.15
N TYR A 154 -2.64 -12.72 0.12
CA TYR A 154 -1.53 -12.17 -0.69
C TYR A 154 -1.21 -13.02 -1.93
N ARG A 155 -1.77 -14.22 -2.06
CA ARG A 155 -1.61 -15.08 -3.26
C ARG A 155 -2.18 -14.50 -4.56
N ARG A 156 -2.97 -13.42 -4.51
CA ARG A 156 -3.38 -12.62 -5.69
C ARG A 156 -2.50 -11.38 -5.94
N PHE A 157 -1.46 -11.16 -5.13
CA PHE A 157 -0.43 -10.13 -5.31
C PHE A 157 0.93 -10.77 -5.62
N SER A 158 0.93 -11.85 -6.42
CA SER A 158 2.16 -12.32 -7.07
C SER A 158 2.57 -11.27 -8.10
N TRP A 159 3.38 -10.30 -7.67
CA TRP A 159 4.34 -9.65 -8.53
C TRP A 159 5.68 -9.72 -7.81
N SER A 160 6.63 -10.36 -8.50
CA SER A 160 8.00 -10.57 -8.11
C SER A 160 8.62 -9.34 -7.46
N SER A 161 9.26 -9.54 -6.32
CA SER A 161 10.44 -8.76 -5.98
C SER A 161 11.64 -9.49 -6.57
N ALA A 162 12.06 -9.04 -7.77
CA ALA A 162 13.29 -9.39 -8.49
C ALA A 162 13.43 -10.84 -9.00
#